data_AF-A0A2D6TPQ6-F1
#
_entry.id   AF-A0A2D6TPQ6-F1
#
_cell.length_a   1.000
_cell.length_b   1.000
_cell.length_c   1.000
_cell.angle_alpha   90.00
_cell.angle_beta   90.00
_cell.angle_gamma   90.00
#
_symmetry.space_group_name_H-M   'P 1'
#
loop_
_entity.id
_entity.type
_entity.pdbx_description
1 polymer ?
#
loop_
_entity_poly.entity_id
_entity_poly.type
_entity_poly.pdbx_seq_one_letter_code
_entity_poly.pdbx_strand_id
1 'polypeptide(L)'
;YHGKINAVREKMGYKEGQKHKGYWDNPDNFYRELKEVIYKNNGNFPTKTYLEESGRSDLSNVFKNYGGVFAVRKRMGYESKRRPYLYLQNWDNFEKEMNEVIKSNGGNFPSQGELNKLKKSSLSHAIHKYHGGFYSVRERMGYEDNDSLNKQKLEKILSEYVNRKI
;
A
#
# COMPACT_ATOMS: atom_id res chain seq x y z
N TYR A 1 36.23 -37.76 13.30
CA TYR A 1 36.33 -36.47 12.59
C TYR A 1 35.63 -36.59 11.24
N HIS A 2 34.33 -36.26 11.16
CA HIS A 2 33.56 -36.32 9.91
C HIS A 2 33.40 -34.92 9.34
N GLY A 3 34.10 -34.66 8.24
CA GLY A 3 34.01 -33.43 7.45
C GLY A 3 32.57 -33.24 6.95
N LYS A 4 31.84 -32.41 7.69
CA LYS A 4 30.64 -31.64 7.34
C LYS A 4 30.00 -32.05 6.00
N ILE A 5 29.04 -32.97 6.07
CA ILE A 5 28.07 -33.34 5.02
C ILE A 5 27.54 -32.12 4.24
N ASN A 6 27.49 -30.95 4.88
CA ASN A 6 27.07 -29.69 4.26
C ASN A 6 28.01 -29.20 3.14
N ALA A 7 29.33 -29.38 3.26
CA ALA A 7 30.28 -28.97 2.21
C ALA A 7 30.14 -29.83 0.95
N VAL A 8 29.74 -31.10 1.11
CA VAL A 8 29.47 -32.01 -0.01
C VAL A 8 28.15 -31.65 -0.70
N ARG A 9 27.13 -31.22 0.06
CA ARG A 9 25.84 -30.80 -0.50
C ARG A 9 25.94 -29.50 -1.32
N GLU A 10 26.77 -28.57 -0.88
CA GLU A 10 27.07 -27.31 -1.57
C GLU A 10 27.76 -27.54 -2.93
N LYS A 11 28.68 -28.52 -2.98
CA LYS A 11 29.39 -28.90 -4.20
C LYS A 11 28.55 -29.69 -5.21
N MET A 12 27.41 -30.24 -4.78
CA MET A 12 26.55 -31.15 -5.56
C MET A 12 25.23 -30.51 -6.03
N GLY A 13 25.04 -29.20 -5.83
CA GLY A 13 23.87 -28.47 -6.37
C GLY A 13 22.51 -28.80 -5.74
N TYR A 14 22.50 -29.44 -4.56
CA TYR A 14 21.25 -29.73 -3.84
C TYR A 14 20.75 -28.50 -3.08
N LYS A 15 19.44 -28.22 -3.14
CA LYS A 15 18.76 -27.19 -2.34
C LYS A 15 19.15 -27.32 -0.87
N GLU A 16 19.70 -26.25 -0.32
CA GLU A 16 20.38 -26.25 0.98
C GLU A 16 19.45 -26.72 2.10
N GLY A 17 19.92 -27.69 2.88
CA GLY A 17 19.27 -28.09 4.12
C GLY A 17 19.33 -26.99 5.18
N GLN A 18 18.73 -27.24 6.35
CA GLN A 18 18.72 -26.30 7.47
C GLN A 18 20.13 -25.74 7.74
N LYS A 19 20.26 -24.41 7.68
CA LYS A 19 21.50 -23.71 8.01
C LYS A 19 21.86 -24.02 9.46
N HIS A 20 23.16 -24.21 9.73
CA HIS A 20 23.64 -24.55 11.07
C HIS A 20 23.26 -23.46 12.10
N LYS A 21 23.13 -23.87 13.37
CA LYS A 21 22.83 -22.96 14.47
C LYS A 21 23.86 -21.81 14.50
N GLY A 22 23.38 -20.56 14.50
CA GLY A 22 24.22 -19.35 14.50
C GLY A 22 24.46 -18.73 13.11
N TYR A 23 24.11 -19.39 12.01
CA TYR A 23 24.33 -18.84 10.66
C TYR A 23 23.66 -17.48 10.45
N TRP A 24 22.44 -17.32 10.96
CA TRP A 24 21.62 -16.12 10.83
C TRP A 24 21.95 -15.01 11.83
N ASP A 25 22.75 -15.33 12.86
CA ASP A 25 23.21 -14.34 13.83
C ASP A 25 24.34 -13.47 13.25
N ASN A 26 24.97 -13.93 12.15
CA ASN A 26 25.92 -13.14 11.40
C ASN A 26 25.18 -12.22 10.39
N PRO A 27 25.30 -10.88 10.52
CA PRO A 27 24.67 -9.94 9.61
C PRO A 27 25.11 -10.11 8.16
N ASP A 28 26.37 -10.45 7.89
CA ASP A 28 26.90 -10.59 6.54
C ASP A 28 26.23 -11.75 5.79
N ASN A 29 25.99 -12.87 6.47
CA ASN A 29 25.25 -14.00 5.91
C ASN A 29 23.82 -13.59 5.55
N PHE A 30 23.14 -12.89 6.46
CA PHE A 30 21.78 -12.42 6.23
C PHE A 30 21.70 -11.45 5.03
N TYR A 31 22.56 -10.43 4.99
CA TYR A 31 22.54 -9.46 3.89
C TYR A 31 22.96 -10.06 2.55
N ARG A 32 23.89 -11.02 2.52
CA ARG A 32 24.26 -11.76 1.30
C ARG A 32 23.05 -12.50 0.74
N GLU A 33 22.42 -13.33 1.56
CA GLU A 33 21.24 -14.12 1.18
C GLU A 33 20.08 -13.23 0.74
N LEU A 34 19.84 -12.14 1.46
CA LEU A 34 18.80 -11.19 1.09
C LEU A 34 19.10 -10.48 -0.24
N LYS A 35 20.36 -10.13 -0.53
CA LYS A 35 20.75 -9.56 -1.83
C LYS A 35 20.49 -10.54 -2.98
N GLU A 36 20.76 -11.83 -2.80
CA GLU A 36 20.46 -12.84 -3.81
C GLU A 36 18.96 -12.95 -4.08
N VAL A 37 18.14 -12.92 -3.02
CA VAL A 37 16.67 -12.92 -3.15
C VAL A 37 16.20 -11.67 -3.89
N ILE A 38 16.76 -10.50 -3.56
CA ILE A 38 16.43 -9.25 -4.25
C ILE A 38 16.81 -9.31 -5.74
N TYR A 39 18.00 -9.84 -6.05
CA TYR A 39 18.44 -10.02 -7.44
C TYR A 39 17.48 -10.93 -8.22
N LYS A 40 17.08 -12.06 -7.61
CA LYS A 40 16.07 -12.97 -8.17
C LYS A 40 14.67 -12.36 -8.27
N ASN A 41 14.39 -11.31 -7.51
CA ASN A 41 13.14 -10.54 -7.55
C ASN A 41 13.26 -9.28 -8.43
N ASN A 42 14.12 -9.32 -9.45
CA ASN A 42 14.34 -8.23 -10.39
C ASN A 42 14.71 -6.90 -9.69
N GLY A 43 15.53 -6.99 -8.64
CA GLY A 43 15.94 -5.82 -7.85
C GLY A 43 14.88 -5.29 -6.89
N ASN A 44 13.70 -5.92 -6.80
CA ASN A 44 12.67 -5.48 -5.85
C ASN A 44 12.93 -6.05 -4.45
N PHE A 45 12.80 -5.21 -3.43
CA PHE A 45 12.83 -5.66 -2.04
C PHE A 45 11.69 -6.67 -1.79
N PRO A 46 11.98 -7.90 -1.32
CA PRO A 46 11.01 -8.98 -1.28
C PRO A 46 9.84 -8.70 -0.35
N THR A 47 8.65 -9.17 -0.74
CA THR A 47 7.47 -9.22 0.12
C THR A 47 7.41 -10.54 0.88
N LYS A 48 6.61 -10.63 1.94
CA LYS A 48 6.38 -11.90 2.64
C LYS A 48 5.90 -13.00 1.68
N THR A 49 4.93 -12.67 0.82
CA THR A 49 4.39 -13.59 -0.20
C THR A 49 5.48 -14.08 -1.15
N TYR A 50 6.33 -13.17 -1.65
CA TYR A 50 7.44 -13.57 -2.53
C TYR A 50 8.44 -14.49 -1.81
N LEU A 51 8.74 -14.24 -0.54
CA LEU A 51 9.61 -15.12 0.26
C LEU A 51 8.98 -16.51 0.43
N GLU A 52 7.67 -16.60 0.65
CA GLU A 52 6.96 -17.87 0.76
C GLU A 52 6.97 -18.64 -0.58
N GLU A 53 6.64 -17.98 -1.68
CA GLU A 53 6.61 -18.56 -3.04
C GLU A 53 8.01 -18.99 -3.53
N SER A 54 9.05 -18.25 -3.15
CA SER A 54 10.45 -18.58 -3.48
C SER A 54 11.08 -19.60 -2.54
N GLY A 55 10.34 -20.12 -1.55
CA GLY A 55 10.85 -21.06 -0.55
C GLY A 55 11.85 -20.45 0.43
N ARG A 56 11.86 -19.12 0.56
CA ARG A 56 12.74 -18.31 1.42
C ARG A 56 12.04 -17.81 2.69
N SER A 57 11.11 -18.59 3.21
CA SER A 57 10.41 -18.30 4.47
C SER A 57 11.35 -18.26 5.69
N ASP A 58 12.54 -18.87 5.57
CA ASP A 58 13.64 -18.76 6.55
C ASP A 58 13.98 -17.30 6.86
N LEU A 59 14.09 -16.46 5.83
CA LEU A 59 14.45 -15.04 5.99
C LEU A 59 13.37 -14.24 6.73
N SER A 60 12.10 -14.63 6.65
CA SER A 60 10.99 -13.92 7.30
C SER A 60 11.16 -13.80 8.81
N ASN A 61 11.70 -14.84 9.46
CA ASN A 61 11.98 -14.80 10.90
C ASN A 61 13.25 -13.99 11.21
N VAL A 62 14.26 -14.10 10.35
CA VAL A 62 15.54 -13.41 10.52
C VAL A 62 15.37 -11.89 10.51
N PHE A 63 14.46 -11.36 9.68
CA PHE A 63 14.13 -9.92 9.69
C PHE A 63 13.84 -9.37 11.08
N LYS A 64 13.16 -10.12 11.95
CA LYS A 64 12.81 -9.66 13.31
C LYS A 64 14.05 -9.38 14.15
N ASN A 65 15.09 -10.21 14.03
CA ASN A 65 16.35 -10.06 14.75
C ASN A 65 17.11 -8.79 14.33
N TYR A 66 16.87 -8.30 13.11
CA TYR A 66 17.52 -7.11 12.56
C TYR A 66 16.65 -5.84 12.60
N GLY A 67 15.64 -5.79 13.48
CA GLY A 67 14.76 -4.63 13.65
C GLY A 67 13.54 -4.60 12.72
N GLY A 68 13.26 -5.72 12.06
CA GLY A 68 12.13 -5.90 11.16
C GLY A 68 12.42 -5.51 9.71
N VAL A 69 11.48 -5.89 8.84
CA VAL A 69 11.57 -5.68 7.37
C VAL A 69 11.81 -4.21 7.01
N PHE A 70 11.18 -3.27 7.70
CA PHE A 70 11.33 -1.84 7.45
C PHE A 70 12.73 -1.31 7.77
N ALA A 71 13.31 -1.71 8.91
CA ALA A 71 14.63 -1.29 9.30
C ALA A 71 15.69 -1.81 8.31
N VAL A 72 15.58 -3.10 7.94
CA VAL A 72 16.48 -3.72 6.96
C VAL A 72 16.33 -3.07 5.59
N ARG A 73 15.10 -2.84 5.12
CA ARG A 73 14.83 -2.14 3.85
C ARG A 73 15.52 -0.78 3.79
N LYS A 74 15.35 0.04 4.85
CA LYS A 74 15.97 1.36 4.95
C LYS A 74 17.50 1.27 4.98
N ARG A 75 18.07 0.34 5.77
CA ARG A 75 19.53 0.12 5.83
C ARG A 75 20.14 -0.26 4.48
N MET A 76 19.38 -0.96 3.64
CA MET A 76 19.80 -1.33 2.28
C MET A 76 19.53 -0.25 1.23
N GLY A 77 19.09 0.95 1.62
CA GLY A 77 18.87 2.08 0.70
C GLY A 77 17.60 1.97 -0.15
N TYR A 78 16.65 1.11 0.22
CA TYR A 78 15.38 0.97 -0.50
C TYR A 78 14.34 1.95 0.03
N GLU A 79 13.66 2.62 -0.89
CA GLU A 79 12.59 3.56 -0.56
C GLU A 79 11.44 2.90 0.22
N SER A 80 10.97 3.62 1.24
CA SER A 80 9.78 3.23 1.99
C SER A 80 8.55 3.54 1.14
N LYS A 81 7.79 2.50 0.78
CA LYS A 81 6.47 2.67 0.15
C LYS A 81 5.40 3.17 1.13
N ARG A 82 5.72 3.29 2.42
CA ARG A 82 4.78 3.79 3.44
C ARG A 82 4.85 5.30 3.52
N ARG A 83 3.66 5.90 3.53
CA ARG A 83 3.48 7.30 3.87
C ARG A 83 3.95 7.57 5.30
N PRO A 84 4.43 8.79 5.60
CA PRO A 84 4.66 9.22 6.97
C PRO A 84 3.42 9.04 7.85
N TYR A 85 3.65 8.97 9.17
CA TYR A 85 2.56 8.96 10.15
C TYR A 85 1.69 10.20 9.98
N LEU A 86 0.36 10.04 10.00
CA LEU A 86 -0.64 11.11 9.82
C LEU A 86 -0.57 11.86 8.47
N TYR A 87 0.13 11.34 7.47
CA TYR A 87 0.22 11.98 6.14
C TYR A 87 -1.14 12.34 5.54
N LEU A 88 -2.13 11.44 5.65
CA LEU A 88 -3.50 11.66 5.15
C LEU A 88 -4.39 12.51 6.06
N GLN A 89 -3.92 12.88 7.26
CA GLN A 89 -4.62 13.83 8.12
C GLN A 89 -4.43 15.26 7.63
N ASN A 90 -3.26 15.58 7.06
CA ASN A 90 -3.03 16.85 6.41
C ASN A 90 -3.89 16.95 5.14
N TRP A 91 -4.61 18.07 5.01
CA TRP A 91 -5.55 18.27 3.91
C TRP A 91 -4.87 18.26 2.54
N ASP A 92 -3.78 19.00 2.35
CA ASP A 92 -3.12 19.15 1.05
C ASP A 92 -2.62 17.80 0.52
N ASN A 93 -2.03 16.98 1.40
CA ASN A 93 -1.60 15.62 1.07
C ASN A 93 -2.76 14.70 0.71
N PHE A 94 -3.87 14.81 1.45
CA PHE A 94 -5.07 14.04 1.21
C PHE A 94 -5.74 14.45 -0.11
N GLU A 95 -5.92 15.75 -0.34
CA GLU A 95 -6.50 16.34 -1.55
C GLU A 95 -5.72 15.96 -2.79
N LYS A 96 -4.39 16.04 -2.75
CA LYS A 96 -3.51 15.60 -3.84
C LYS A 96 -3.82 14.17 -4.27
N GLU A 97 -3.92 13.25 -3.31
CA GLU A 97 -4.20 11.85 -3.61
C GLU A 97 -5.65 11.60 -4.05
N MET A 98 -6.61 12.31 -3.47
CA MET A 98 -7.99 12.25 -3.92
C MET A 98 -8.11 12.71 -5.37
N ASN A 99 -7.42 13.78 -5.78
CA ASN A 99 -7.40 14.24 -7.16
C ASN A 99 -6.82 13.20 -8.13
N GLU A 100 -5.77 12.47 -7.75
CA GLU A 100 -5.26 11.34 -8.54
C GLU A 100 -6.32 10.23 -8.73
N VAL A 101 -7.06 9.93 -7.66
CA VAL A 101 -8.12 8.93 -7.71
C VAL A 101 -9.30 9.41 -8.54
N ILE A 102 -9.73 10.66 -8.38
CA ILE A 102 -10.82 11.24 -9.16
C ILE A 102 -10.48 11.23 -10.64
N LYS A 103 -9.26 11.64 -11.01
CA LYS A 103 -8.76 11.55 -12.39
C LYS A 103 -8.81 10.11 -12.91
N SER A 104 -8.43 9.13 -12.08
CA SER A 104 -8.48 7.71 -12.43
C SER A 104 -9.92 7.16 -12.49
N ASN A 105 -10.88 7.83 -11.83
CA ASN A 105 -12.30 7.51 -11.81
C ASN A 105 -13.10 8.31 -12.86
N GLY A 106 -12.46 8.71 -13.96
CA GLY A 106 -13.09 9.45 -15.05
C GLY A 106 -13.56 10.85 -14.68
N GLY A 107 -12.94 11.47 -13.65
CA GLY A 107 -13.30 12.80 -13.17
C GLY A 107 -14.44 12.81 -12.14
N ASN A 108 -15.04 11.66 -11.81
CA ASN A 108 -16.13 11.58 -10.84
C ASN A 108 -15.60 11.40 -9.41
N PHE A 109 -16.23 12.11 -8.46
CA PHE A 109 -15.92 11.95 -7.05
C PHE A 109 -16.27 10.52 -6.59
N PRO A 110 -15.29 9.71 -6.15
CA PRO A 110 -15.50 8.30 -5.90
C PRO A 110 -16.38 8.06 -4.66
N SER A 111 -17.25 7.07 -4.75
CA SER A 111 -17.92 6.44 -3.63
C SER A 111 -16.95 5.57 -2.83
N GLN A 112 -17.34 5.20 -1.61
CA GLN A 112 -16.59 4.23 -0.81
C GLN A 112 -16.35 2.90 -1.53
N GLY A 113 -17.35 2.41 -2.28
CA GLY A 113 -17.23 1.18 -3.06
C GLY A 113 -16.19 1.29 -4.17
N GLU A 114 -16.14 2.43 -4.88
CA GLU A 114 -15.12 2.69 -5.91
C GLU A 114 -13.73 2.80 -5.30
N LEU A 115 -13.57 3.50 -4.17
CA LEU A 115 -12.28 3.55 -3.46
C LEU A 115 -11.78 2.15 -3.08
N ASN A 116 -12.68 1.28 -2.62
CA ASN A 116 -12.31 -0.11 -2.29
C ASN A 116 -11.91 -0.92 -3.52
N LYS A 117 -12.66 -0.81 -4.63
CA LYS A 117 -12.32 -1.45 -5.91
C LYS A 117 -10.96 -0.99 -6.44
N LEU A 118 -10.62 0.29 -6.26
CA LEU A 118 -9.33 0.88 -6.63
C LEU A 118 -8.20 0.59 -5.62
N LYS A 119 -8.47 -0.23 -4.58
CA LYS A 119 -7.52 -0.54 -3.49
C LYS A 119 -7.03 0.71 -2.74
N LYS A 120 -7.89 1.73 -2.62
CA LYS A 120 -7.66 3.01 -1.93
C LYS A 120 -8.44 3.12 -0.61
N SER A 121 -8.63 2.01 0.09
CA SER A 121 -9.36 1.95 1.37
C SER A 121 -8.77 2.86 2.46
N SER A 122 -7.47 3.18 2.40
CA SER A 122 -6.84 4.16 3.29
C SER A 122 -7.40 5.57 3.13
N LEU A 123 -7.79 5.97 1.92
CA LEU A 123 -8.45 7.26 1.67
C LEU A 123 -9.86 7.25 2.23
N SER A 124 -10.63 6.16 2.03
CA SER A 124 -11.96 6.01 2.65
C SER A 124 -11.88 6.13 4.18
N HIS A 125 -10.89 5.49 4.80
CA HIS A 125 -10.69 5.61 6.23
C HIS A 125 -10.35 7.04 6.66
N ALA A 126 -9.45 7.73 5.93
CA ALA A 126 -9.07 9.11 6.23
C ALA A 126 -10.24 10.10 6.09
N ILE A 127 -11.10 9.91 5.08
CA ILE A 127 -12.33 10.69 4.87
C ILE A 127 -13.17 10.72 6.16
N HIS A 128 -13.47 9.55 6.72
CA HIS A 128 -14.29 9.45 7.92
C HIS A 128 -13.55 9.89 9.18
N LYS A 129 -12.28 9.51 9.32
CA LYS A 129 -11.53 9.70 10.56
C LYS A 129 -11.06 11.14 10.77
N TYR A 130 -10.68 11.83 9.69
CA TYR A 130 -10.01 13.13 9.78
C TYR A 130 -10.76 14.26 9.09
N HIS A 131 -11.59 13.97 8.07
CA HIS A 131 -12.12 14.99 7.16
C HIS A 131 -13.64 15.13 7.17
N GLY A 132 -14.32 14.62 8.20
CA GLY A 132 -15.76 14.85 8.42
C GLY A 132 -16.70 13.97 7.59
N GLY A 133 -16.16 13.00 6.83
CA GLY A 133 -16.97 12.11 6.00
C GLY A 133 -17.09 12.53 4.54
N PHE A 134 -17.72 11.68 3.73
CA PHE A 134 -17.75 11.84 2.27
C PHE A 134 -18.41 13.14 1.82
N TYR A 135 -19.49 13.56 2.49
CA TYR A 135 -20.21 14.79 2.16
C TYR A 135 -19.30 16.03 2.33
N SER A 136 -18.68 16.20 3.50
CA SER A 136 -17.80 17.33 3.79
C SER A 136 -16.59 17.38 2.85
N VAL A 137 -16.00 16.23 2.52
CA VAL A 137 -14.88 16.19 1.58
C VAL A 137 -15.33 16.56 0.17
N ARG A 138 -16.48 16.02 -0.27
CA ARG A 138 -17.07 16.29 -1.58
C ARG A 138 -17.37 17.79 -1.76
N GLU A 139 -18.00 18.41 -0.76
CA GLU A 139 -18.25 19.86 -0.72
C GLU A 139 -16.94 20.64 -0.75
N ARG A 140 -15.98 20.30 0.10
CA ARG A 140 -14.69 21.00 0.19
C ARG A 140 -13.87 20.91 -1.10
N MET A 141 -14.03 19.82 -1.86
CA MET A 141 -13.38 19.64 -3.16
C MET A 141 -14.20 20.22 -4.33
N GLY A 142 -15.32 20.89 -4.08
CA GLY A 142 -16.13 21.55 -5.11
C GLY A 142 -16.98 20.60 -5.97
N TYR A 143 -17.22 19.38 -5.50
CA TYR A 143 -18.08 18.41 -6.17
C TYR A 143 -19.49 18.51 -5.60
N GLU A 144 -20.30 19.48 -6.04
CA GLU A 144 -21.69 19.58 -5.58
C GLU A 144 -22.48 18.30 -5.89
N ASP A 145 -23.35 17.87 -4.97
CA ASP A 145 -24.25 16.75 -5.22
C ASP A 145 -25.19 17.11 -6.38
N ASN A 146 -25.15 16.32 -7.46
CA ASN A 146 -26.07 16.45 -8.59
C ASN A 146 -27.54 16.47 -8.14
N ASP A 147 -27.88 15.89 -6.99
CA ASP A 147 -29.21 15.95 -6.38
C ASP A 147 -29.62 17.36 -5.93
N SER A 148 -28.68 18.16 -5.42
CA SER A 148 -28.92 19.56 -5.08
C SER A 148 -29.22 20.38 -6.34
N LEU A 149 -28.42 20.20 -7.39
CA LEU A 149 -28.59 20.88 -8.66
C LEU A 149 -29.88 20.45 -9.38
N ASN A 150 -30.22 19.16 -9.31
CA ASN A 150 -31.46 18.63 -9.86
C ASN A 150 -32.67 19.14 -9.07
N LYS A 151 -32.59 19.23 -7.75
CA LYS A 151 -33.65 19.79 -6.90
C LYS A 151 -33.89 21.26 -7.22
N GLN A 152 -32.85 22.08 -7.35
CA GLN A 152 -32.99 23.49 -7.75
C GLN A 152 -33.59 23.64 -9.15
N LYS A 153 -33.17 22.79 -10.12
CA LYS A 153 -33.79 22.77 -11.45
C LYS A 153 -35.26 22.39 -11.41
N LEU A 154 -35.64 21.39 -10.61
CA LEU A 154 -37.03 20.96 -10.42
C LEU A 154 -37.88 22.07 -9.78
N GLU A 155 -37.38 22.71 -8.71
CA GLU A 155 -38.06 23.83 -8.04
C GLU A 155 -38.28 24.99 -9.00
N LYS A 156 -37.29 25.32 -9.85
CA LYS A 156 -37.43 26.33 -10.89
C LYS A 156 -38.52 25.96 -11.89
N ILE A 157 -38.50 24.75 -12.44
CA ILE A 157 -39.50 24.27 -13.42
C ILE A 157 -40.92 24.32 -12.82
N LEU A 158 -41.07 23.92 -11.56
CA LEU A 158 -42.37 23.94 -10.86
C LEU A 158 -42.87 25.37 -10.66
N SER A 159 -41.99 26.30 -10.27
CA SER A 159 -42.36 27.72 -10.10
C SER A 159 -42.83 28.36 -11.42
N GLU A 160 -42.16 28.05 -12.53
CA GLU A 160 -42.54 28.54 -13.87
C GLU A 160 -43.90 28.00 -14.31
N TYR A 161 -44.21 26.74 -13.99
CA TYR A 161 -45.50 26.13 -14.31
C TYR A 161 -46.66 26.74 -13.52
N VAL A 162 -46.48 26.97 -12.22
CA VAL A 162 -47.49 27.59 -11.35
C VAL A 162 -47.78 29.02 -11.80
N ASN A 163 -46.74 29.79 -12.14
CA ASN A 163 -46.89 31.18 -12.60
C ASN A 163 -47.53 31.32 -14.00
N ARG A 164 -47.55 30.28 -14.82
CA ARG A 164 -48.21 30.29 -16.15
C ARG A 164 -49.70 29.92 -16.10
N LYS A 165 -50.21 29.45 -14.96
CA LYS A 165 -51.60 29.01 -14.78
C LYS A 165 -52.50 30.01 -14.05
N ILE A 166 -51.96 31.17 -13.67
CA ILE A 166 -52.65 32.32 -13.08
C ILE A 166 -52.74 33.40 -14.15
#